data_AF-A0A9J7M883-F1
#
_entry.id   AF-A0A9J7M883-F1
#
_cell.length_a   1.000
_cell.length_b   1.000
_cell.length_c   1.000
_cell.angle_alpha   90.00
_cell.angle_beta   90.00
_cell.angle_gamma   90.00
#
_symmetry.space_group_name_H-M   'P 1'
#
loop_
_entity.id
_entity.type
_entity.pdbx_description
1 polymer ?
#
loop_
_entity_poly.entity_id
_entity_poly.type
_entity_poly.pdbx_seq_one_letter_code
_entity_poly.pdbx_strand_id
1 'polypeptide(L)'
;MPNCRSERDWSLTQDIPPFFILRYCRVMSVCHSTVVGLLSICTALVDDSIQPHVIRYDSFLVKLTCAIVLGYMCIDTLLLCVFWRYKGSLLFLFHHIVTTWVLLTFLVYNNLPYFANSLLIMEVANPFMHLRWMMGRLRTSKTSLKYAINQSTVTVVFLLFRLVNAVLYWKGTYIALQNDEYYGIELTTIFGHLLGGIIFHLMNIYWFWKIWIGTVKMVKILMGVDKKSI
;
A
#
# COMPACT_ATOMS: atom_id res chain seq x y z
N MET A 1 -17.32 -39.28 -26.12
CA MET A 1 -16.70 -39.08 -24.79
C MET A 1 -17.77 -38.52 -23.85
N PRO A 2 -18.32 -39.29 -22.91
CA PRO A 2 -19.21 -38.74 -21.90
C PRO A 2 -18.44 -38.38 -20.61
N ASN A 3 -18.82 -37.22 -20.07
CA ASN A 3 -18.40 -36.60 -18.83
C ASN A 3 -18.42 -37.54 -17.62
N CYS A 4 -17.36 -37.50 -16.82
CA CYS A 4 -17.39 -37.90 -15.42
C CYS A 4 -16.80 -36.76 -14.57
N ARG A 5 -17.65 -35.82 -14.16
CA ARG A 5 -17.34 -34.81 -13.16
C ARG A 5 -18.03 -35.29 -11.88
N SER A 6 -17.29 -36.01 -11.04
CA SER A 6 -17.79 -36.45 -9.75
C SER A 6 -18.15 -35.25 -8.87
N GLU A 7 -19.37 -35.31 -8.37
CA GLU A 7 -19.94 -34.44 -7.35
C GLU A 7 -19.06 -34.53 -6.09
N ARG A 8 -18.40 -33.43 -5.73
CA ARG A 8 -17.99 -33.20 -4.34
C ARG A 8 -19.13 -32.45 -3.68
N ASP A 9 -19.81 -33.14 -2.79
CA ASP A 9 -20.83 -32.62 -1.90
C ASP A 9 -20.17 -31.64 -0.91
N TRP A 10 -20.40 -30.34 -1.12
CA TRP A 10 -19.85 -29.24 -0.31
C TRP A 10 -20.86 -28.70 0.72
N SER A 11 -21.84 -29.52 1.11
CA SER A 11 -22.93 -29.15 2.02
C SER A 11 -22.52 -28.89 3.48
N LEU A 12 -21.21 -28.86 3.80
CA LEU A 12 -20.70 -28.65 5.17
C LEU A 12 -19.68 -27.50 5.34
N THR A 13 -19.55 -26.57 4.39
CA THR A 13 -18.66 -25.38 4.54
C THR A 13 -19.32 -24.01 4.28
N GLN A 14 -20.62 -23.90 4.52
CA GLN A 14 -21.34 -22.62 4.63
C GLN A 14 -21.89 -22.62 6.08
N ASP A 15 -21.43 -21.80 7.02
CA ASP A 15 -21.65 -20.36 7.06
C ASP A 15 -20.71 -19.66 8.06
N ILE A 16 -19.56 -19.15 7.60
CA ILE A 16 -19.07 -17.89 8.19
C ILE A 16 -19.51 -16.83 7.20
N PRO A 17 -20.42 -15.90 7.55
CA PRO A 17 -20.91 -14.94 6.58
C PRO A 17 -19.69 -14.17 6.06
N PRO A 18 -19.39 -14.24 4.74
CA PRO A 18 -18.16 -13.67 4.17
C PRO A 18 -18.03 -12.17 4.47
N PHE A 19 -19.15 -11.53 4.77
CA PHE A 19 -19.24 -10.16 5.22
C PHE A 19 -18.56 -9.85 6.55
N PHE A 20 -18.60 -10.76 7.53
CA PHE A 20 -17.98 -10.56 8.84
C PHE A 20 -16.46 -10.55 8.67
N ILE A 21 -15.90 -11.60 8.09
CA ILE A 21 -14.45 -11.71 7.82
C ILE A 21 -13.94 -10.52 7.02
N LEU A 22 -14.66 -10.10 5.96
CA LEU A 22 -14.29 -8.93 5.17
C LEU A 22 -14.25 -7.62 5.98
N ARG A 23 -15.10 -7.46 7.00
CA ARG A 23 -15.05 -6.29 7.90
C ARG A 23 -13.82 -6.34 8.81
N TYR A 24 -13.52 -7.48 9.43
CA TYR A 24 -12.32 -7.64 10.27
C TYR A 24 -11.04 -7.38 9.48
N CYS A 25 -10.92 -7.93 8.27
CA CYS A 25 -9.77 -7.64 7.42
C CYS A 25 -9.57 -6.15 7.21
N ARG A 26 -10.65 -5.37 7.03
CA ARG A 26 -10.55 -3.94 6.76
C ARG A 26 -10.20 -3.11 7.99
N VAL A 27 -10.75 -3.46 9.16
CA VAL A 27 -10.36 -2.81 10.42
C VAL A 27 -8.87 -3.06 10.68
N MET A 28 -8.41 -4.30 10.49
CA MET A 28 -6.99 -4.64 10.60
C MET A 28 -6.12 -3.85 9.62
N SER A 29 -6.52 -3.71 8.35
CA SER A 29 -5.78 -2.88 7.37
C SER A 29 -5.69 -1.40 7.80
N VAL A 30 -6.77 -0.83 8.36
CA VAL A 30 -6.78 0.55 8.86
C VAL A 30 -5.87 0.72 10.06
N CYS A 31 -5.93 -0.19 11.04
CA CYS A 31 -5.06 -0.17 12.21
C CYS A 31 -3.59 -0.29 11.80
N HIS A 32 -3.29 -1.29 10.96
CA HIS A 32 -1.95 -1.53 10.42
C HIS A 32 -1.38 -0.29 9.73
N SER A 33 -2.08 0.22 8.72
CA SER A 33 -1.60 1.34 7.91
C SER A 33 -1.50 2.65 8.70
N THR A 34 -2.37 2.87 9.69
CA THR A 34 -2.25 4.00 10.62
C THR A 34 -0.97 3.88 11.46
N VAL A 35 -0.72 2.72 12.07
CA VAL A 35 0.47 2.51 12.92
C VAL A 35 1.74 2.66 12.08
N VAL A 36 1.80 2.00 10.93
CA VAL A 36 2.97 2.05 10.04
C VAL A 36 3.19 3.46 9.50
N GLY A 37 2.14 4.14 9.03
CA GLY A 37 2.25 5.50 8.54
C GLY A 37 2.76 6.48 9.60
N LEU A 38 2.27 6.38 10.84
CA LEU A 38 2.73 7.20 11.95
C LEU A 38 4.18 6.90 12.34
N LEU A 39 4.56 5.62 12.42
CA LEU A 39 5.93 5.22 12.71
C LEU A 39 6.90 5.68 11.62
N SER A 40 6.52 5.60 10.34
CA SER A 40 7.35 6.06 9.23
C SER A 40 7.52 7.58 9.19
N ILE A 41 6.47 8.34 9.52
CA ILE A 41 6.57 9.79 9.68
C ILE A 41 7.48 10.12 10.87
N CYS A 42 7.28 9.47 12.02
CA CYS A 42 8.11 9.66 13.21
C CYS A 42 9.59 9.39 12.91
N THR A 43 9.86 8.27 12.25
CA THR A 43 11.19 7.87 11.78
C THR A 43 11.82 8.93 10.90
N ALA A 44 11.07 9.48 9.93
CA ALA A 44 11.56 10.52 9.03
C ALA A 44 11.80 11.88 9.73
N LEU A 45 11.20 12.12 10.90
CA LEU A 45 11.34 13.38 11.64
C LEU A 45 12.38 13.33 12.76
N VAL A 46 12.65 12.15 13.31
CA VAL A 46 13.48 11.98 14.53
C VAL A 46 14.85 11.40 14.21
N ASP A 47 14.96 10.56 13.17
CA ASP A 47 16.20 9.85 12.86
C ASP A 47 16.93 10.54 11.69
N ASP A 48 17.75 11.53 12.03
CA ASP A 48 18.57 12.30 11.07
C ASP A 48 19.54 11.43 10.26
N SER A 49 19.82 10.20 10.72
CA SER A 49 20.72 9.25 10.06
C SER A 49 20.07 8.57 8.84
N ILE A 50 18.74 8.69 8.69
CA ILE A 50 18.00 8.12 7.55
C ILE A 50 18.08 9.09 6.37
N GLN A 51 19.26 9.13 5.75
CA GLN A 51 19.54 9.96 4.59
C GLN A 51 19.88 9.10 3.36
N PRO A 52 19.66 9.61 2.13
CA PRO A 52 19.92 8.83 0.92
C PRO A 52 21.38 8.36 0.73
N HIS A 53 22.35 9.07 1.30
CA HIS A 53 23.78 8.72 1.19
C HIS A 53 24.21 7.64 2.18
N VAL A 54 23.38 7.34 3.19
CA VAL A 54 23.66 6.33 4.22
C VAL A 54 23.22 4.96 3.71
N ILE A 55 24.19 4.15 3.29
CA ILE A 55 23.93 2.86 2.66
C ILE A 55 23.64 1.78 3.70
N ARG A 56 24.42 1.72 4.79
CA ARG A 56 24.27 0.75 5.88
C ARG A 56 24.00 1.47 7.18
N TYR A 57 22.82 1.24 7.78
CA TYR A 57 22.52 1.79 9.10
C TYR A 57 21.42 0.99 9.79
N ASP A 58 21.66 0.67 11.06
CA ASP A 58 20.74 -0.09 11.89
C ASP A 58 19.74 0.82 12.61
N SER A 59 18.68 1.22 11.88
CA SER A 59 17.57 1.98 12.48
C SER A 59 16.54 1.05 13.09
N PHE A 60 16.44 1.06 14.42
CA PHE A 60 15.45 0.29 15.17
C PHE A 60 14.01 0.57 14.70
N LEU A 61 13.66 1.85 14.49
CA LEU A 61 12.31 2.24 14.08
C LEU A 61 11.95 1.73 12.67
N VAL A 62 12.90 1.81 11.72
CA VAL A 62 12.69 1.24 10.38
C VAL A 62 12.50 -0.26 10.46
N LYS A 63 13.34 -0.97 11.22
CA LYS A 63 13.23 -2.43 11.39
C LYS A 63 11.91 -2.85 12.02
N LEU A 64 11.51 -2.18 13.09
CA LEU A 64 10.23 -2.41 13.76
C LEU A 64 9.07 -2.22 12.77
N THR A 65 9.11 -1.14 12.01
CA THR A 65 8.07 -0.82 11.03
C THR A 65 8.03 -1.84 9.88
N CYS A 66 9.19 -2.24 9.35
CA CYS A 66 9.32 -3.33 8.38
C CYS A 66 8.76 -4.64 8.91
N ALA A 67 9.09 -5.03 10.15
CA ALA A 67 8.61 -6.27 10.76
C ALA A 67 7.08 -6.28 10.92
N ILE A 68 6.48 -5.14 11.31
CA ILE A 68 5.02 -4.97 11.37
C ILE A 68 4.39 -5.16 10.00
N VAL A 69 4.96 -4.56 8.94
CA VAL A 69 4.47 -4.73 7.56
C VAL A 69 4.64 -6.15 7.07
N LEU A 70 5.77 -6.80 7.30
CA LEU A 70 5.99 -8.18 6.88
C LEU A 70 4.98 -9.13 7.54
N GLY A 71 4.76 -9.00 8.85
CA GLY A 71 3.75 -9.78 9.55
C GLY A 71 2.34 -9.57 8.98
N TYR A 72 1.97 -8.32 8.72
CA TYR A 72 0.68 -7.98 8.08
C TYR A 72 0.57 -8.54 6.66
N MET A 73 1.62 -8.41 5.83
CA MET A 73 1.63 -8.89 4.46
C MET A 73 1.49 -10.41 4.39
N CYS A 74 2.14 -11.15 5.30
CA CYS A 74 1.98 -12.60 5.41
C CYS A 74 0.52 -12.99 5.67
N ILE A 75 -0.13 -12.41 6.69
CA ILE A 75 -1.50 -12.77 7.03
C ILE A 75 -2.51 -12.29 5.97
N ASP A 76 -2.35 -11.09 5.39
CA ASP A 76 -3.29 -10.60 4.37
C ASP A 76 -3.11 -11.36 3.04
N THR A 77 -1.90 -11.84 2.72
CA THR A 77 -1.67 -12.74 1.58
C THR A 77 -2.33 -14.09 1.80
N LEU A 78 -2.19 -14.68 2.99
CA LEU A 78 -2.88 -15.93 3.33
C LEU A 78 -4.40 -15.75 3.19
N LEU A 79 -4.95 -14.68 3.76
CA LEU A 79 -6.38 -14.37 3.65
C LEU A 79 -6.81 -14.10 2.20
N LEU A 80 -5.97 -13.46 1.38
CA LEU A 80 -6.22 -13.25 -0.05
C LEU A 80 -6.31 -14.58 -0.81
N CYS A 81 -5.42 -15.53 -0.51
CA CYS A 81 -5.42 -16.86 -1.13
C CYS A 81 -6.61 -17.71 -0.68
N VAL A 82 -6.92 -17.73 0.62
CA VAL A 82 -8.06 -18.49 1.17
C VAL A 82 -9.39 -17.93 0.66
N PHE A 83 -9.54 -16.61 0.62
CA PHE A 83 -10.77 -15.93 0.18
C PHE A 83 -10.66 -15.38 -1.24
N TRP A 84 -9.93 -16.07 -2.13
CA TRP A 84 -9.67 -15.63 -3.50
C TRP A 84 -10.95 -15.25 -4.26
N ARG A 85 -12.04 -16.00 -4.09
CA ARG A 85 -13.33 -15.72 -4.74
C ARG A 85 -13.92 -14.35 -4.39
N TYR A 86 -13.55 -13.76 -3.24
CA TYR A 86 -14.12 -12.49 -2.73
C TYR A 86 -13.13 -11.32 -2.76
N LYS A 87 -11.84 -11.57 -2.52
CA LYS A 87 -10.78 -10.53 -2.45
C LYS A 87 -9.76 -10.62 -3.59
N GLY A 88 -9.74 -11.74 -4.33
CA GLY A 88 -8.68 -12.11 -5.26
C GLY A 88 -8.42 -11.07 -6.33
N SER A 89 -7.16 -10.66 -6.44
CA SER A 89 -6.68 -9.83 -7.53
C SER A 89 -5.20 -10.12 -7.75
N LEU A 90 -4.84 -10.52 -8.96
CA LEU A 90 -3.44 -10.83 -9.32
C LEU A 90 -2.52 -9.64 -9.07
N LEU A 91 -2.99 -8.41 -9.34
CA LEU A 91 -2.23 -7.19 -9.09
C LEU A 91 -1.93 -7.02 -7.59
N PHE A 92 -2.91 -7.28 -6.72
CA PHE A 92 -2.71 -7.21 -5.26
C PHE A 92 -1.82 -8.35 -4.75
N LEU A 93 -1.99 -9.57 -5.27
CA LEU A 93 -1.12 -10.69 -4.90
C LEU A 93 0.34 -10.41 -5.28
N PHE A 94 0.57 -9.95 -6.50
CA PHE A 94 1.90 -9.55 -6.97
C PHE A 94 2.48 -8.42 -6.12
N HIS A 95 1.68 -7.40 -5.82
CA HIS A 95 2.08 -6.33 -4.91
C HIS A 95 2.55 -6.88 -3.56
N HIS A 96 1.79 -7.79 -2.94
CA HIS A 96 2.14 -8.36 -1.63
C HIS A 96 3.45 -9.17 -1.69
N ILE A 97 3.64 -9.97 -2.74
CA ILE A 97 4.86 -10.75 -2.93
C ILE A 97 6.08 -9.84 -3.07
N VAL A 98 5.99 -8.81 -3.94
CA VAL A 98 7.09 -7.86 -4.15
C VAL A 98 7.35 -7.04 -2.89
N THR A 99 6.32 -6.55 -2.19
CA THR A 99 6.49 -5.83 -0.91
C THR A 99 7.16 -6.69 0.14
N THR A 100 6.75 -7.95 0.27
CA THR A 100 7.34 -8.89 1.23
C THR A 100 8.80 -9.13 0.89
N TRP A 101 9.13 -9.41 -0.37
CA TRP A 101 10.52 -9.60 -0.79
C TRP A 101 11.39 -8.37 -0.53
N VAL A 102 10.97 -7.19 -1.00
CA VAL A 102 11.76 -5.96 -0.85
C VAL A 102 11.99 -5.62 0.62
N LEU A 103 10.93 -5.57 1.43
CA LEU A 103 11.06 -5.21 2.85
C LEU A 103 11.84 -6.27 3.65
N LEU A 104 11.73 -7.55 3.29
CA LEU A 104 12.51 -8.60 3.92
C LEU A 104 14.01 -8.42 3.64
N THR A 105 14.39 -8.04 2.41
CA THR A 105 15.80 -7.78 2.08
C THR A 105 16.36 -6.60 2.88
N PHE A 106 15.65 -5.48 2.94
CA PHE A 106 16.07 -4.32 3.76
C PHE A 106 16.16 -4.66 5.24
N LEU A 107 15.23 -5.47 5.76
CA LEU A 107 15.23 -5.88 7.17
C LEU A 107 16.38 -6.83 7.52
N VAL A 108 16.69 -7.82 6.66
CA VAL A 108 17.70 -8.84 6.95
C VAL A 108 19.12 -8.28 6.81
N TYR A 109 19.35 -7.46 5.78
CA TYR A 109 20.70 -6.97 5.46
C TYR A 109 21.03 -5.60 6.07
N ASN A 110 20.06 -4.91 6.69
CA ASN A 110 20.25 -3.60 7.34
C ASN A 110 20.78 -2.52 6.38
N ASN A 111 20.38 -2.61 5.13
CA ASN A 111 20.82 -1.74 4.05
C ASN A 111 19.67 -0.84 3.59
N LEU A 112 20.01 0.36 3.14
CA LEU A 112 19.11 1.31 2.49
C LEU A 112 17.90 1.74 3.37
N PRO A 113 18.09 2.13 4.65
CA PRO A 113 16.99 2.45 5.55
C PRO A 113 16.15 3.65 5.08
N TYR A 114 16.76 4.62 4.38
CA TYR A 114 16.03 5.72 3.73
C TYR A 114 15.00 5.21 2.73
N PHE A 115 15.40 4.27 1.88
CA PHE A 115 14.53 3.72 0.85
C PHE A 115 13.48 2.80 1.45
N ALA A 116 13.84 2.00 2.45
CA ALA A 116 12.89 1.22 3.23
C ALA A 116 11.80 2.13 3.84
N ASN A 117 12.18 3.18 4.55
CA ASN A 117 11.22 4.11 5.15
C ASN A 117 10.40 4.88 4.10
N SER A 118 11.01 5.24 2.97
CA SER A 118 10.29 5.86 1.85
C SER A 118 9.25 4.92 1.23
N LEU A 119 9.46 3.60 1.24
CA LEU A 119 8.40 2.66 0.86
C LEU A 119 7.30 2.57 1.91
N LEU A 120 7.67 2.55 3.20
CA LEU A 120 6.72 2.42 4.32
C LEU A 120 5.83 3.67 4.48
N ILE A 121 6.35 4.88 4.26
CA ILE A 121 5.59 6.14 4.42
C ILE A 121 4.39 6.22 3.45
N MET A 122 4.39 5.42 2.37
CA MET A 122 3.26 5.32 1.44
C MET A 122 1.98 4.76 2.08
N GLU A 123 2.09 4.11 3.25
CA GLU A 123 0.96 3.60 4.02
C GLU A 123 0.09 4.71 4.61
N VAL A 124 0.60 5.94 4.76
CA VAL A 124 -0.15 7.09 5.31
C VAL A 124 -1.45 7.37 4.55
N ALA A 125 -1.49 7.07 3.24
CA ALA A 125 -2.69 7.26 2.42
C ALA A 125 -3.77 6.19 2.65
N ASN A 126 -3.40 4.99 3.12
CA ASN A 126 -4.28 3.83 3.15
C ASN A 126 -5.46 3.95 4.14
N PRO A 127 -5.34 4.54 5.35
CA PRO A 127 -6.48 4.75 6.24
C PRO A 127 -7.62 5.52 5.58
N PHE A 128 -7.30 6.57 4.82
CA PHE A 128 -8.28 7.39 4.11
C PHE A 128 -8.89 6.65 2.90
N MET A 129 -8.10 5.81 2.22
CA MET A 129 -8.59 4.95 1.14
C MET A 129 -9.57 3.90 1.68
N HIS A 130 -9.26 3.30 2.83
CA HIS A 130 -10.17 2.37 3.50
C HIS A 130 -11.43 3.07 4.00
N LEU A 131 -11.32 4.28 4.55
CA LEU A 131 -12.47 5.09 4.95
C LEU A 131 -13.39 5.42 3.77
N ARG A 132 -12.81 5.78 2.61
CA ARG A 132 -13.56 5.95 1.35
C ARG A 132 -14.36 4.70 1.00
N TRP A 133 -13.73 3.54 1.07
CA TRP A 133 -14.36 2.27 0.78
C TRP A 133 -15.51 1.96 1.76
N MET A 134 -15.31 2.22 3.05
CA MET A 134 -16.33 2.05 4.09
C MET A 134 -17.55 2.95 3.85
N MET A 135 -17.34 4.21 3.49
CA MET A 135 -18.45 5.11 3.10
C MET A 135 -19.23 4.58 1.89
N GLY A 136 -18.54 3.97 0.91
CA GLY A 136 -19.21 3.29 -0.20
C GLY A 136 -20.09 2.13 0.24
N ARG A 137 -19.72 1.41 1.30
CA ARG A 137 -20.54 0.33 1.89
C ARG A 137 -21.72 0.86 2.71
N LEU A 138 -21.56 2.00 3.37
CA LEU A 138 -22.63 2.68 4.10
C LEU A 138 -23.61 3.43 3.17
N ARG A 139 -23.41 3.37 1.85
CA ARG A 139 -24.18 4.10 0.83
C ARG A 139 -24.22 5.61 1.10
N THR A 140 -23.13 6.14 1.66
CA THR A 140 -22.98 7.59 1.86
C THR A 140 -23.12 8.30 0.51
N SER A 141 -23.97 9.32 0.46
CA SER A 141 -24.17 10.07 -0.78
C SER A 141 -22.86 10.67 -1.29
N LYS A 142 -22.60 10.53 -2.59
CA LYS A 142 -21.44 11.14 -3.26
C LYS A 142 -21.52 12.67 -3.29
N THR A 143 -22.70 13.24 -3.07
CA THR A 143 -22.93 14.69 -2.92
C THR A 143 -22.73 15.17 -1.49
N SER A 144 -22.57 14.26 -0.51
CA SER A 144 -22.41 14.66 0.88
C SER A 144 -21.06 15.33 1.12
N LEU A 145 -21.05 16.34 2.00
CA LEU A 145 -19.84 17.03 2.43
C LEU A 145 -18.80 16.04 3.00
N LYS A 146 -19.25 15.04 3.76
CA LYS A 146 -18.38 14.00 4.35
C LYS A 146 -17.63 13.20 3.28
N TYR A 147 -18.34 12.76 2.24
CA TYR A 147 -17.72 12.06 1.12
C TYR A 147 -16.73 12.97 0.39
N ALA A 148 -17.11 14.23 0.17
CA ALA A 148 -16.26 15.21 -0.51
C ALA A 148 -14.95 15.49 0.22
N ILE A 149 -15.02 15.74 1.53
CA ILE A 149 -13.84 15.96 2.38
C ILE A 149 -12.91 14.75 2.28
N ASN A 150 -13.40 13.54 2.53
CA ASN A 150 -12.54 12.36 2.50
C ASN A 150 -11.94 12.10 1.11
N GLN A 151 -12.71 12.27 0.03
CA GLN A 151 -12.19 12.10 -1.33
C GLN A 151 -11.06 13.08 -1.65
N SER A 152 -11.22 14.34 -1.22
CA SER A 152 -10.17 15.35 -1.32
C SER A 152 -8.96 14.98 -0.47
N THR A 153 -9.16 14.55 0.79
CA THR A 153 -8.09 14.07 1.66
C THR A 153 -7.32 12.93 1.01
N VAL A 154 -7.99 11.89 0.51
CA VAL A 154 -7.36 10.77 -0.22
C VAL A 154 -6.50 11.29 -1.38
N THR A 155 -7.01 12.25 -2.15
CA THR A 155 -6.26 12.80 -3.30
C THR A 155 -4.98 13.50 -2.85
N VAL A 156 -5.06 14.34 -1.81
CA VAL A 156 -3.92 15.10 -1.28
C VAL A 156 -2.88 14.18 -0.65
N VAL A 157 -3.29 13.29 0.26
CA VAL A 157 -2.33 12.39 0.95
C VAL A 157 -1.67 11.41 -0.02
N PHE A 158 -2.40 10.94 -1.04
CA PHE A 158 -1.82 10.06 -2.06
C PHE A 158 -0.81 10.80 -2.93
N LEU A 159 -1.11 12.04 -3.33
CA LEU A 159 -0.17 12.89 -4.06
C LEU A 159 1.12 13.10 -3.26
N LEU A 160 1.00 13.53 -2.00
CA LEU A 160 2.15 13.84 -1.15
C LEU A 160 2.99 12.60 -0.81
N PHE A 161 2.37 11.59 -0.19
CA PHE A 161 3.12 10.46 0.36
C PHE A 161 3.48 9.39 -0.67
N ARG A 162 2.97 9.47 -1.91
CA ARG A 162 3.30 8.50 -2.96
C ARG A 162 3.94 9.13 -4.18
N LEU A 163 3.38 10.19 -4.76
CA LEU A 163 3.94 10.78 -5.98
C LEU A 163 5.10 11.73 -5.71
N VAL A 164 4.95 12.66 -4.74
CA VAL A 164 6.08 13.50 -4.33
C VAL A 164 7.17 12.64 -3.72
N ASN A 165 6.80 11.69 -2.86
CA ASN A 165 7.74 10.70 -2.33
C ASN A 165 8.46 9.89 -3.44
N ALA A 166 7.81 9.56 -4.56
CA ALA A 166 8.48 8.91 -5.69
C ALA A 166 9.61 9.76 -6.27
N VAL A 167 9.39 11.07 -6.41
CA VAL A 167 10.43 12.01 -6.89
C VAL A 167 11.59 12.06 -5.88
N LEU A 168 11.29 12.11 -4.58
CA LEU A 168 12.31 12.10 -3.53
C LEU A 168 13.09 10.79 -3.49
N TYR A 169 12.41 9.65 -3.66
CA TYR A 169 13.00 8.32 -3.75
C TYR A 169 14.04 8.28 -4.86
N TRP A 170 13.67 8.65 -6.09
CA TRP A 170 14.60 8.60 -7.23
C TRP A 170 15.71 9.63 -7.17
N LYS A 171 15.47 10.82 -6.59
CA LYS A 171 16.55 11.76 -6.25
C LYS A 171 17.50 11.14 -5.24
N GLY A 172 16.98 10.45 -4.22
CA GLY A 172 17.76 9.72 -3.25
C GLY A 172 18.56 8.60 -3.89
N THR A 173 17.98 7.85 -4.83
CA THR A 173 18.64 6.80 -5.59
C THR A 173 19.85 7.35 -6.34
N TYR A 174 19.70 8.51 -7.00
CA TYR A 174 20.82 9.17 -7.67
C TYR A 174 21.98 9.47 -6.70
N ILE A 175 21.68 9.95 -5.49
CA ILE A 175 22.68 10.21 -4.44
C ILE A 175 23.32 8.90 -3.97
N ALA A 176 22.54 7.86 -3.72
CA ALA A 176 23.03 6.56 -3.27
C ALA A 176 23.97 5.90 -4.29
N LEU A 177 23.67 6.01 -5.59
CA LEU A 177 24.48 5.46 -6.68
C LEU A 177 25.86 6.15 -6.83
N GLN A 178 26.05 7.33 -6.24
CA GLN A 178 27.34 8.01 -6.18
C GLN A 178 28.24 7.50 -5.06
N ASN A 179 27.69 6.73 -4.11
CA ASN A 179 28.45 6.15 -3.02
C ASN A 179 28.95 4.75 -3.40
N ASP A 180 30.27 4.56 -3.40
CA ASP A 180 30.89 3.27 -3.75
C ASP A 180 30.41 2.11 -2.84
N GLU A 181 30.03 2.40 -1.59
CA GLU A 181 29.48 1.39 -0.67
C GLU A 181 28.20 0.75 -1.19
N TYR A 182 27.43 1.45 -2.04
CA TYR A 182 26.19 0.95 -2.63
C TYR A 182 26.45 -0.29 -3.49
N TYR A 183 27.55 -0.33 -4.23
CA TYR A 183 27.89 -1.47 -5.09
C TYR A 183 28.40 -2.68 -4.30
N GLY A 184 28.70 -2.50 -3.02
CA GLY A 184 29.11 -3.57 -2.10
C GLY A 184 27.95 -4.24 -1.34
N ILE A 185 26.69 -3.85 -1.56
CA ILE A 185 25.53 -4.49 -0.92
C ILE A 185 25.05 -5.71 -1.73
N GLU A 186 24.15 -6.50 -1.15
CA GLU A 186 23.66 -7.72 -1.77
C GLU A 186 22.87 -7.42 -3.03
N LEU A 187 23.08 -8.24 -4.06
CA LEU A 187 22.41 -8.08 -5.35
C LEU A 187 20.87 -8.07 -5.22
N THR A 188 20.33 -8.87 -4.30
CA THR A 188 18.88 -8.87 -4.01
C THR A 188 18.39 -7.54 -3.43
N THR A 189 19.23 -6.85 -2.63
CA THR A 189 18.93 -5.54 -2.06
C THR A 189 18.94 -4.48 -3.15
N ILE A 190 19.91 -4.53 -4.07
CA ILE A 190 19.98 -3.64 -5.25
C ILE A 190 18.75 -3.83 -6.13
N PHE A 191 18.38 -5.08 -6.46
CA PHE A 191 17.17 -5.35 -7.23
C PHE A 191 15.90 -4.91 -6.48
N GLY A 192 15.83 -5.15 -5.17
CA GLY A 192 14.70 -4.73 -4.35
C GLY A 192 14.52 -3.20 -4.37
N HIS A 193 15.61 -2.44 -4.26
CA HIS A 193 15.62 -1.00 -4.35
C HIS A 193 15.22 -0.48 -5.75
N LEU A 194 15.89 -0.94 -6.81
CA LEU A 194 15.67 -0.40 -8.16
C LEU A 194 14.39 -0.97 -8.81
N LEU A 195 14.30 -2.29 -8.95
CA LEU A 195 13.16 -2.93 -9.61
C LEU A 195 11.89 -2.81 -8.77
N GLY A 196 12.00 -3.04 -7.45
CA GLY A 196 10.87 -2.84 -6.54
C GLY A 196 10.37 -1.41 -6.56
N GLY A 197 11.29 -0.43 -6.48
CA GLY A 197 10.96 1.00 -6.60
C GLY A 197 10.19 1.32 -7.89
N ILE A 198 10.64 0.85 -9.05
CA ILE A 198 9.93 1.04 -10.34
C ILE A 198 8.52 0.49 -10.27
N ILE A 199 8.36 -0.76 -9.80
CA ILE A 199 7.06 -1.43 -9.72
C ILE A 199 6.10 -0.64 -8.83
N PHE A 200 6.52 -0.25 -7.62
CA PHE A 200 5.66 0.47 -6.69
C PHE A 200 5.25 1.85 -7.23
N HIS A 201 6.18 2.59 -7.82
CA HIS A 201 5.87 3.94 -8.30
C HIS A 201 4.99 3.92 -9.56
N LEU A 202 5.18 2.98 -10.49
CA LEU A 202 4.26 2.81 -11.63
C LEU A 202 2.85 2.43 -11.19
N MET A 203 2.74 1.51 -10.23
CA MET A 203 1.45 1.12 -9.66
C MET A 203 0.76 2.31 -8.96
N ASN A 204 1.53 3.14 -8.25
CA ASN A 204 1.01 4.35 -7.60
C ASN A 204 0.53 5.39 -8.62
N ILE A 205 1.22 5.60 -9.73
CA ILE A 205 0.75 6.46 -10.82
C ILE A 205 -0.59 5.97 -11.36
N TYR A 206 -0.71 4.65 -11.62
CA TYR A 206 -1.96 4.04 -12.07
C TYR A 206 -3.12 4.24 -11.07
N TRP A 207 -2.87 4.06 -9.77
CA TRP A 207 -3.89 4.27 -8.76
C TRP A 207 -4.25 5.74 -8.58
N PHE A 208 -3.28 6.64 -8.65
CA PHE A 208 -3.53 8.07 -8.58
C PHE A 208 -4.41 8.53 -9.73
N TRP A 209 -4.16 8.05 -10.96
CA TRP A 209 -5.02 8.34 -12.11
C TRP A 209 -6.49 7.98 -11.84
N LYS A 210 -6.76 6.82 -11.25
CA LYS A 210 -8.12 6.42 -10.86
C LYS A 210 -8.72 7.30 -9.76
N ILE A 211 -7.91 7.68 -8.77
CA ILE A 211 -8.34 8.58 -7.69
C ILE A 211 -8.72 9.94 -8.27
N TRP A 212 -7.86 10.49 -9.13
CA TRP A 212 -8.04 11.78 -9.79
C TRP A 212 -9.33 11.84 -10.60
N ILE A 213 -9.60 10.83 -11.44
CA ILE A 213 -10.86 10.73 -12.17
C ILE A 213 -12.06 10.76 -11.20
N GLY A 214 -11.97 10.04 -10.08
CA GLY A 214 -13.01 10.04 -9.05
C GLY A 214 -13.25 11.42 -8.45
N THR A 215 -12.19 12.17 -8.20
CA THR A 215 -12.24 13.53 -7.65
C THR A 215 -12.83 14.52 -8.66
N VAL A 216 -12.40 14.48 -9.93
CA VAL A 216 -12.97 15.33 -10.99
C VAL A 216 -14.47 15.08 -11.15
N LYS A 217 -14.91 13.81 -11.16
CA LYS A 217 -16.35 13.47 -11.23
C LYS A 217 -17.14 14.04 -10.04
N MET A 218 -16.60 13.89 -8.83
CA MET A 218 -17.22 14.44 -7.62
C MET A 218 -17.35 15.97 -7.70
N VAL A 219 -16.30 16.68 -8.14
CA VAL A 219 -16.32 18.14 -8.29
C VAL A 219 -17.36 18.59 -9.32
N LYS A 220 -17.46 17.91 -10.47
CA LYS A 220 -18.48 18.21 -11.50
C LYS A 220 -19.91 18.07 -10.98
N ILE A 221 -20.17 17.06 -10.14
CA ILE A 221 -21.47 16.87 -9.49
C ILE A 221 -21.76 18.00 -8.51
N LEU A 222 -20.79 18.37 -7.67
CA LEU A 222 -20.95 19.45 -6.68
C LEU A 222 -21.16 20.83 -7.33
N MET A 223 -20.51 21.08 -8.47
CA MET A 223 -20.68 22.31 -9.25
C MET A 223 -21.97 22.33 -10.10
N GLY A 224 -22.79 21.27 -10.07
CA GLY A 224 -24.05 21.20 -10.82
C GLY A 224 -23.87 21.09 -12.34
N VAL A 225 -22.64 20.84 -12.82
CA VAL A 225 -22.30 20.73 -14.24
C VAL A 225 -22.78 19.39 -14.83
N ASP A 226 -22.94 18.36 -14.00
CA ASP A 226 -23.37 17.02 -14.41
C ASP A 226 -24.64 16.60 -13.66
N LYS A 227 -25.82 16.96 -14.19
CA LYS A 227 -27.14 16.63 -13.62
C LYS A 227 -27.65 15.22 -13.96
N LYS A 228 -26.88 14.40 -14.68
CA LYS A 228 -27.39 13.14 -15.30
C LYS A 228 -27.19 11.84 -14.51
N SER A 229 -26.90 11.88 -13.21
CA SER A 229 -26.81 10.64 -12.40
C SER A 229 -27.25 10.79 -10.95
N ILE A 230 -28.44 11.36 -10.75
CA ILE A 230 -29.20 11.19 -9.51
C ILE A 230 -29.86 9.81 -9.54
#